data_AF-A0A0C4FAY3-F1
#
_entry.id   AF-A0A0C4FAY3-F1
#
_cell.length_a   1.000
_cell.length_b   1.000
_cell.length_c   1.000
_cell.angle_alpha   90.00
_cell.angle_beta   90.00
_cell.angle_gamma   90.00
#
_symmetry.space_group_name_H-M   'P 1'
#
loop_
_entity.id
_entity.type
_entity.pdbx_description
1 polymer ?
#
loop_
_entity_poly.entity_id
_entity_poly.type
_entity_poly.pdbx_seq_one_letter_code
_entity_poly.pdbx_strand_id
1 'polypeptide(L)'
;LTSACPTRPAAPPPLLVRFTDRWLHHPLVYLYPTRQKISSSSFTLQPPFPRTRSGSTIYSPLIDPPTIFSFGGWFDGVLQSNLYCFSFDPAASKPNLTAKVVATQGPAPTPRSNPLLAAADGHLFLWAGITETLDGAEQDTRLYSLLLSTSSWSCYTVSGPCPDAMFGSTTTIFEGFFYVYAGTDINGMIHDSLWQIDLDHCKIFALWAYT
;
A
#
# COMPACT_ATOMS: atom_id res chain seq x y z
N LEU A 1 -62.26 5.33 -9.91
CA LEU A 1 -60.94 4.68 -9.96
C LEU A 1 -59.88 5.78 -9.97
N THR A 2 -59.28 6.09 -8.83
CA THR A 2 -58.04 6.89 -8.75
C THR A 2 -57.13 6.23 -7.73
N SER A 3 -56.08 5.61 -8.24
CA SER A 3 -55.05 4.86 -7.53
C SER A 3 -54.11 5.81 -6.78
N ALA A 4 -53.97 5.64 -5.47
CA ALA A 4 -52.98 6.34 -4.66
C ALA A 4 -51.60 5.67 -4.81
N CYS A 5 -50.59 6.47 -5.14
CA CYS A 5 -49.20 6.02 -5.29
C CYS A 5 -48.57 5.79 -3.89
N PRO A 6 -47.78 4.73 -3.66
CA PRO A 6 -47.16 4.51 -2.35
C PRO A 6 -46.00 5.51 -2.12
N THR A 7 -46.02 6.16 -0.96
CA THR A 7 -44.97 7.07 -0.51
C THR A 7 -43.66 6.34 -0.23
N ARG A 8 -42.58 6.79 -0.87
CA ARG A 8 -41.20 6.28 -0.69
C ARG A 8 -40.77 6.40 0.79
N PRO A 9 -40.13 5.38 1.39
CA PRO A 9 -39.59 5.50 2.73
C PRO A 9 -38.55 6.62 2.79
N ALA A 10 -38.59 7.42 3.85
CA ALA A 10 -37.64 8.49 4.09
C ALA A 10 -36.22 7.92 4.21
N ALA A 11 -35.26 8.56 3.56
CA ALA A 11 -33.85 8.20 3.68
C ALA A 11 -33.40 8.39 5.14
N PRO A 12 -32.56 7.48 5.69
CA PRO A 12 -32.03 7.65 7.03
C PRO A 12 -31.21 8.95 7.10
N PRO A 13 -31.26 9.68 8.23
CA PRO A 13 -30.49 10.90 8.39
C PRO A 13 -28.99 10.62 8.24
N PRO A 14 -28.21 11.53 7.63
CA PRO A 14 -26.76 11.34 7.52
C PRO A 14 -26.15 11.24 8.91
N LEU A 15 -25.27 10.26 9.11
CA LEU A 15 -24.50 10.12 10.34
C LEU A 15 -23.62 11.37 10.48
N LEU A 16 -24.03 12.28 11.36
CA LEU A 16 -23.33 13.52 11.62
C LEU A 16 -22.14 13.21 12.54
N VAL A 17 -21.03 12.78 11.93
CA VAL A 17 -19.76 12.61 12.63
C VAL A 17 -19.28 14.00 13.06
N ARG A 18 -19.49 14.33 14.34
CA ARG A 18 -18.93 15.54 14.93
C ARG A 18 -17.44 15.32 15.17
N PHE A 19 -16.63 15.72 14.21
CA PHE A 19 -15.20 15.89 14.46
C PHE A 19 -15.05 17.01 15.51
N THR A 20 -14.25 16.76 16.55
CA THR A 20 -13.80 17.86 17.41
C THR A 20 -12.87 18.73 16.58
N ASP A 21 -12.94 20.07 16.72
CA ASP A 21 -12.06 21.01 16.00
C ASP A 21 -10.58 20.92 16.42
N ARG A 22 -10.18 19.87 17.13
CA ARG A 22 -8.84 19.70 17.70
C ARG A 22 -8.22 18.40 17.22
N TRP A 23 -7.36 18.54 16.22
CA TRP A 23 -6.40 17.52 15.84
C TRP A 23 -5.35 17.38 16.95
N LEU A 24 -5.18 16.17 17.48
CA LEU A 24 -4.13 15.87 18.45
C LEU A 24 -3.07 15.01 17.76
N HIS A 25 -1.82 15.48 17.74
CA HIS A 25 -0.68 14.65 17.36
C HIS A 25 -0.06 14.05 18.62
N HIS A 26 0.21 12.76 18.61
CA HIS A 26 1.00 12.11 19.65
C HIS A 26 2.11 11.32 18.96
N PRO A 27 3.39 11.65 19.17
CA PRO A 27 4.46 10.84 18.64
C PRO A 27 4.38 9.44 19.30
N LEU A 28 4.29 8.40 18.48
CA LEU A 28 4.46 7.04 18.99
C LEU A 28 5.94 6.86 19.35
N VAL A 29 6.21 6.82 20.65
CA VAL A 29 7.56 6.67 21.19
C VAL A 29 7.85 5.18 21.34
N TYR A 30 8.85 4.67 20.61
CA TYR A 30 9.38 3.33 20.85
C TYR A 30 9.81 3.18 22.32
N LEU A 31 9.50 2.03 22.93
CA LEU A 31 9.96 1.69 24.29
C LEU A 31 11.50 1.71 24.36
N TYR A 32 12.06 2.01 25.54
CA TYR A 32 13.51 2.11 25.75
C TYR A 32 14.33 0.91 25.22
N PRO A 33 13.90 -0.36 25.41
CA PRO A 33 14.62 -1.51 24.84
C PRO A 33 14.60 -1.52 23.31
N THR A 34 13.48 -1.10 22.71
CA THR A 34 13.35 -0.94 21.25
C THR A 34 14.24 0.19 20.75
N ARG A 35 14.32 1.32 21.47
CA ARG A 35 15.24 2.42 21.15
C ARG A 35 16.71 2.01 21.25
N GLN A 36 17.10 1.25 22.28
CA GLN A 36 18.48 0.75 22.43
C GLN A 36 18.86 -0.27 21.34
N LYS A 37 17.93 -1.13 20.95
CA LYS A 37 18.09 -2.00 19.76
C LYS A 37 18.21 -1.20 18.47
N ILE A 38 17.55 -0.04 18.39
CA ILE A 38 17.60 0.88 17.25
C ILE A 38 18.89 1.74 17.23
N SER A 39 19.56 1.95 18.37
CA SER A 39 20.72 2.86 18.47
C SER A 39 22.08 2.16 18.67
N SER A 40 22.10 0.85 18.89
CA SER A 40 23.35 0.11 19.13
C SER A 40 24.02 -0.27 17.81
N SER A 41 25.25 0.23 17.60
CA SER A 41 26.12 -0.15 16.49
C SER A 41 26.66 -1.59 16.58
N SER A 42 26.33 -2.33 17.64
CA SER A 42 26.83 -3.68 17.94
C SER A 42 25.94 -4.79 17.38
N PHE A 43 24.76 -4.45 16.85
CA PHE A 43 23.89 -5.37 16.11
C PHE A 43 23.70 -4.82 14.70
N THR A 44 24.00 -5.62 13.69
CA THR A 44 23.63 -5.37 12.30
C THR A 44 22.10 -5.32 12.17
N LEU A 45 21.54 -4.15 12.46
CA LEU A 45 20.18 -3.65 12.23
C LEU A 45 19.07 -4.74 12.16
N GLN A 46 18.40 -5.05 13.30
CA GLN A 46 17.08 -5.71 13.27
C GLN A 46 15.90 -4.73 13.05
N PRO A 47 15.20 -4.79 11.91
CA PRO A 47 14.26 -3.75 11.47
C PRO A 47 12.88 -3.77 12.15
N PRO A 48 11.99 -2.74 11.96
CA PRO A 48 12.12 -1.58 11.06
C PRO A 48 12.75 -0.35 11.71
N PHE A 49 13.97 -0.02 11.27
CA PHE A 49 14.58 1.30 11.41
C PHE A 49 13.86 2.31 10.50
N PRO A 50 13.98 3.63 10.78
CA PRO A 50 13.32 4.66 9.98
C PRO A 50 13.73 4.55 8.52
N ARG A 51 12.77 4.30 7.61
CA ARG A 51 12.98 4.27 6.17
C ARG A 51 12.02 5.24 5.51
N THR A 52 12.47 5.93 4.47
CA THR A 52 11.59 6.81 3.70
C THR A 52 11.07 6.09 2.47
N ARG A 53 10.00 6.62 1.87
CA ARG A 53 9.49 6.16 0.57
C ARG A 53 9.07 4.68 0.55
N SER A 54 8.57 4.14 1.67
CA SER A 54 7.95 2.81 1.67
C SER A 54 6.51 2.90 1.17
N GLY A 55 6.06 1.89 0.43
CA GLY A 55 4.65 1.74 0.09
C GLY A 55 3.92 1.18 1.31
N SER A 56 2.76 1.72 1.64
CA SER A 56 2.01 1.30 2.81
C SER A 56 0.52 1.16 2.50
N THR A 57 -0.13 0.18 3.11
CA THR A 57 -1.56 -0.07 2.94
C THR A 57 -2.16 -0.61 4.23
N ILE A 58 -3.49 -0.61 4.33
CA ILE A 58 -4.22 -1.19 5.45
C ILE A 58 -5.05 -2.36 4.91
N TYR A 59 -4.90 -3.52 5.53
CA TYR A 59 -5.79 -4.65 5.32
C TYR A 59 -6.77 -4.74 6.49
N SER A 60 -8.07 -4.71 6.20
CA SER A 60 -9.14 -4.77 7.19
C SER A 60 -10.06 -5.97 6.93
N PRO A 61 -9.74 -7.16 7.46
CA PRO A 61 -10.62 -8.31 7.36
C PRO A 61 -11.90 -8.12 8.21
N LEU A 62 -12.88 -9.00 8.02
CA LEU A 62 -14.18 -8.90 8.72
C LEU A 62 -14.09 -9.22 10.22
N ILE A 63 -13.15 -10.07 10.62
CA ILE A 63 -13.07 -10.64 11.98
C ILE A 63 -11.90 -10.07 12.77
N ASP A 64 -10.71 -10.00 12.16
CA ASP A 64 -9.49 -9.58 12.83
C ASP A 64 -9.31 -8.05 12.79
N PRO A 65 -8.58 -7.47 13.76
CA PRO A 65 -8.26 -6.03 13.73
C PRO A 65 -7.47 -5.65 12.47
N PRO A 66 -7.63 -4.41 11.97
CA PRO A 66 -6.91 -3.97 10.79
C PRO A 66 -5.40 -4.00 11.02
N THR A 67 -4.69 -4.45 10.00
CA THR A 67 -3.23 -4.56 9.99
C THR A 67 -2.67 -3.63 8.93
N ILE A 68 -1.70 -2.80 9.34
CA ILE A 68 -0.97 -1.94 8.41
C ILE A 68 0.17 -2.77 7.83
N PHE A 69 0.36 -2.71 6.53
CA PHE A 69 1.51 -3.29 5.85
C PHE A 69 2.39 -2.19 5.28
N SER A 70 3.71 -2.38 5.32
CA SER A 70 4.67 -1.49 4.68
C SER A 70 5.77 -2.29 3.98
N PHE A 71 5.99 -2.03 2.70
CA PHE A 71 6.98 -2.72 1.89
C PHE A 71 8.06 -1.77 1.38
N GLY A 72 9.29 -2.28 1.36
CA GLY A 72 10.43 -1.64 0.72
C GLY A 72 10.83 -0.32 1.37
N GLY A 73 11.14 0.67 0.55
CA GLY A 73 11.66 1.97 0.95
C GLY A 73 13.17 2.11 0.81
N TRP A 74 13.69 3.22 1.28
CA TRP A 74 15.11 3.58 1.22
C TRP A 74 15.64 3.89 2.61
N PHE A 75 16.79 3.35 2.95
CA PHE A 75 17.50 3.60 4.20
C PHE A 75 19.00 3.58 3.98
N ASP A 76 19.67 4.67 4.34
CA ASP A 76 21.13 4.80 4.33
C ASP A 76 21.78 4.39 2.99
N GLY A 77 21.26 4.92 1.89
CA GLY A 77 21.76 4.61 0.54
C GLY A 77 21.23 3.31 -0.05
N VAL A 78 20.56 2.45 0.73
CA VAL A 78 20.19 1.09 0.32
C VAL A 78 18.67 0.95 0.16
N LEU A 79 18.23 0.46 -1.00
CA LEU A 79 16.84 0.06 -1.22
C LEU A 79 16.50 -1.19 -0.43
N GLN A 80 15.29 -1.23 0.11
CA GLN A 80 14.80 -2.32 0.95
C GLN A 80 13.75 -3.15 0.23
N SER A 81 13.60 -4.42 0.61
CA SER A 81 12.57 -5.35 0.08
C SER A 81 11.77 -6.06 1.17
N ASN A 82 11.98 -5.73 2.45
CA ASN A 82 11.27 -6.38 3.53
C ASN A 82 9.82 -5.86 3.62
N LEU A 83 8.92 -6.77 3.98
CA LEU A 83 7.54 -6.46 4.35
C LEU A 83 7.42 -6.39 5.87
N TYR A 84 6.83 -5.32 6.39
CA TYR A 84 6.44 -5.19 7.78
C TYR A 84 4.93 -5.25 7.91
N CYS A 85 4.46 -5.86 8.99
CA CYS A 85 3.11 -5.68 9.48
C CYS A 85 3.14 -4.90 10.80
N PHE A 86 2.16 -4.03 10.97
CA PHE A 86 1.90 -3.32 12.20
C PHE A 86 0.48 -3.64 12.65
N SER A 87 0.38 -4.21 13.84
CA SER A 87 -0.88 -4.63 14.45
C SER A 87 -1.06 -3.91 15.77
N PHE A 88 -2.31 -3.61 16.11
CA PHE A 88 -2.67 -3.11 17.43
C PHE A 88 -3.47 -4.17 18.18
N ASP A 89 -3.29 -4.22 19.49
CA ASP A 89 -4.09 -5.07 20.36
C ASP A 89 -5.34 -4.29 20.79
N PRO A 90 -6.55 -4.66 20.34
CA PRO A 90 -7.78 -3.96 20.72
C PRO A 90 -8.13 -4.11 22.21
N ALA A 91 -7.58 -5.12 22.90
CA ALA A 91 -7.82 -5.35 24.32
C ALA A 91 -6.87 -4.57 25.24
N ALA A 92 -5.82 -3.95 24.68
CA ALA A 92 -4.85 -3.21 25.47
C ALA A 92 -5.44 -1.90 26.03
N SER A 93 -5.24 -1.65 27.33
CA SER A 93 -5.70 -0.42 28.00
C SER A 93 -5.02 0.86 27.51
N LYS A 94 -3.93 0.73 26.75
CA LYS A 94 -3.22 1.81 26.07
C LYS A 94 -2.97 1.38 24.62
N PRO A 95 -3.12 2.28 23.64
CA PRO A 95 -2.82 1.96 22.25
C PRO A 95 -1.35 1.57 22.12
N ASN A 96 -1.10 0.33 21.70
CA ASN A 96 0.22 -0.21 21.47
C ASN A 96 0.29 -0.79 20.06
N LEU A 97 1.31 -0.39 19.30
CA LEU A 97 1.55 -0.86 17.94
C LEU A 97 2.72 -1.84 17.96
N THR A 98 2.46 -3.08 17.54
CA THR A 98 3.48 -4.11 17.38
C THR A 98 3.89 -4.18 15.91
N ALA A 99 5.17 -3.93 15.64
CA ALA A 99 5.77 -4.08 14.32
C ALA A 99 6.48 -5.44 14.21
N LYS A 100 6.29 -6.16 13.10
CA LYS A 100 6.99 -7.42 12.81
C LYS A 100 7.41 -7.47 11.35
N VAL A 101 8.56 -8.11 11.08
CA VAL A 101 8.92 -8.52 9.72
C VAL A 101 8.05 -9.72 9.33
N VAL A 102 7.46 -9.67 8.15
CA VAL A 102 6.76 -10.82 7.57
C VAL A 102 7.79 -11.64 6.80
N ALA A 103 8.02 -12.89 7.25
CA ALA A 103 8.77 -13.84 6.46
C ALA A 103 7.92 -14.22 5.24
N THR A 104 8.46 -13.96 4.04
CA THR A 104 7.76 -14.22 2.78
C THR A 104 8.54 -15.22 1.94
N GLN A 105 7.83 -15.90 1.05
CA GLN A 105 8.37 -16.91 0.13
C GLN A 105 7.85 -16.68 -1.29
N GLY A 106 8.41 -17.40 -2.26
CA GLY A 106 8.04 -17.26 -3.68
C GLY A 106 8.76 -16.10 -4.39
N PRO A 107 8.31 -15.74 -5.61
CA PRO A 107 8.92 -14.69 -6.44
C PRO A 107 8.63 -13.28 -5.89
N ALA A 108 9.34 -12.90 -4.82
CA ALA A 108 9.18 -11.59 -4.18
C ALA A 108 9.65 -10.42 -5.07
N PRO A 109 9.09 -9.22 -4.91
CA PRO A 109 9.59 -8.02 -5.58
C PRO A 109 11.03 -7.69 -5.15
N THR A 110 11.82 -7.19 -6.10
CA THR A 110 13.16 -6.65 -5.81
C THR A 110 13.10 -5.42 -4.88
N PRO A 111 14.20 -5.10 -4.18
CA PRO A 111 14.28 -3.90 -3.35
C PRO A 111 13.91 -2.64 -4.13
N ARG A 112 13.02 -1.81 -3.55
CA ARG A 112 12.48 -0.63 -4.24
C ARG A 112 11.95 0.44 -3.30
N SER A 113 11.93 1.68 -3.80
CA SER A 113 11.31 2.83 -3.13
C SER A 113 10.06 3.31 -3.88
N ASN A 114 9.15 3.98 -3.19
CA ASN A 114 7.83 4.39 -3.68
C ASN A 114 7.02 3.29 -4.39
N PRO A 115 6.97 2.04 -3.88
CA PRO A 115 6.08 1.05 -4.47
C PRO A 115 4.61 1.44 -4.23
N LEU A 116 3.76 1.14 -5.20
CA LEU A 116 2.31 1.23 -5.06
C LEU A 116 1.83 -0.06 -4.40
N LEU A 117 1.29 0.06 -3.19
CA LEU A 117 0.85 -1.07 -2.37
C LEU A 117 -0.64 -0.91 -2.01
N ALA A 118 -1.43 -1.92 -2.31
CA ALA A 118 -2.85 -1.98 -1.96
C ALA A 118 -3.20 -3.37 -1.40
N ALA A 119 -4.28 -3.46 -0.62
CA ALA A 119 -4.75 -4.71 -0.04
C ALA A 119 -6.21 -4.96 -0.41
N ALA A 120 -6.54 -6.19 -0.80
CA ALA A 120 -7.89 -6.65 -1.07
C ALA A 120 -7.97 -8.17 -0.94
N ASP A 121 -9.09 -8.69 -0.45
CA ASP A 121 -9.46 -10.12 -0.49
C ASP A 121 -8.40 -11.09 0.06
N GLY A 122 -7.68 -10.70 1.11
CA GLY A 122 -6.63 -11.53 1.73
C GLY A 122 -5.30 -11.50 0.99
N HIS A 123 -5.14 -10.59 0.03
CA HIS A 123 -3.92 -10.37 -0.74
C HIS A 123 -3.38 -8.95 -0.52
N LEU A 124 -2.06 -8.82 -0.61
CA LEU A 124 -1.42 -7.54 -0.91
C LEU A 124 -1.03 -7.51 -2.37
N PHE A 125 -1.25 -6.39 -3.04
CA PHE A 125 -0.84 -6.15 -4.42
C PHE A 125 0.19 -5.04 -4.44
N LEU A 126 1.31 -5.31 -5.11
CA LEU A 126 2.42 -4.38 -5.24
C LEU A 126 2.77 -4.18 -6.71
N TRP A 127 2.87 -2.93 -7.11
CA TRP A 127 3.25 -2.53 -8.46
C TRP A 127 4.17 -1.30 -8.45
N ALA A 128 4.91 -1.09 -9.54
CA ALA A 128 5.84 0.03 -9.75
C ALA A 128 6.89 0.21 -8.62
N GLY A 129 7.39 1.44 -8.49
CA GLY A 129 8.49 1.84 -7.62
C GLY A 129 9.82 2.00 -8.35
N ILE A 130 10.79 2.56 -7.64
CA ILE A 130 12.16 2.79 -8.10
C ILE A 130 13.02 1.63 -7.59
N THR A 131 13.53 0.82 -8.51
CA THR A 131 14.51 -0.23 -8.24
C THR A 131 15.92 0.28 -8.56
N GLU A 132 16.94 -0.42 -8.07
CA GLU A 132 18.30 -0.27 -8.63
C GLU A 132 18.29 -0.83 -10.06
N THR A 133 18.23 0.05 -11.05
CA THR A 133 18.38 -0.30 -12.46
C THR A 133 19.83 -0.03 -12.88
N LEU A 134 20.49 -1.03 -13.45
CA LEU A 134 21.72 -0.81 -14.22
C LEU A 134 21.40 0.00 -15.48
N ASP A 135 22.35 0.78 -15.98
CA ASP A 135 22.17 1.59 -17.19
C ASP A 135 21.61 0.74 -18.34
N GLY A 136 20.41 1.10 -18.82
CA GLY A 136 19.72 0.41 -19.91
C GLY A 136 18.84 -0.78 -19.51
N ALA A 137 18.71 -1.10 -18.23
CA ALA A 137 17.76 -2.11 -17.76
C ALA A 137 16.30 -1.61 -17.86
N GLU A 138 15.40 -2.47 -18.34
CA GLU A 138 13.98 -2.17 -18.39
C GLU A 138 13.40 -2.03 -16.97
N GLN A 139 12.45 -1.10 -16.81
CA GLN A 139 11.74 -0.90 -15.56
C GLN A 139 10.87 -2.11 -15.24
N ASP A 140 10.80 -2.49 -13.96
CA ASP A 140 9.98 -3.62 -13.53
C ASP A 140 8.49 -3.25 -13.55
N THR A 141 7.80 -3.65 -14.63
CA THR A 141 6.37 -3.41 -14.86
C THR A 141 5.46 -4.54 -14.36
N ARG A 142 6.02 -5.54 -13.66
CA ARG A 142 5.26 -6.71 -13.18
C ARG A 142 4.39 -6.38 -11.97
N LEU A 143 3.25 -7.03 -11.89
CA LEU A 143 2.37 -6.99 -10.72
C LEU A 143 2.71 -8.14 -9.79
N TYR A 144 2.88 -7.83 -8.51
CA TYR A 144 3.14 -8.82 -7.47
C TYR A 144 1.91 -8.93 -6.57
N SER A 145 1.54 -10.17 -6.22
CA SER A 145 0.50 -10.44 -5.24
C SER A 145 1.07 -11.31 -4.12
N LEU A 146 0.83 -10.94 -2.86
CA LEU A 146 1.16 -11.73 -1.68
C LEU A 146 -0.12 -12.30 -1.08
N LEU A 147 -0.27 -13.62 -1.07
CA LEU A 147 -1.33 -14.27 -0.30
C LEU A 147 -0.98 -14.21 1.20
N LEU A 148 -1.81 -13.54 2.00
CA LEU A 148 -1.53 -13.28 3.42
C LEU A 148 -1.59 -14.54 4.30
N SER A 149 -2.38 -15.54 3.94
CA SER A 149 -2.51 -16.78 4.72
C SER A 149 -1.25 -17.65 4.69
N THR A 150 -0.49 -17.59 3.58
CA THR A 150 0.72 -18.40 3.38
C THR A 150 2.00 -17.56 3.25
N SER A 151 1.88 -16.23 3.32
CA SER A 151 2.96 -15.27 3.05
C SER A 151 3.72 -15.59 1.76
N SER A 152 3.01 -16.01 0.71
CA SER A 152 3.63 -16.42 -0.56
C SER A 152 3.36 -15.40 -1.65
N TRP A 153 4.43 -14.88 -2.22
CA TRP A 153 4.38 -14.02 -3.39
C TRP A 153 4.03 -14.82 -4.64
N SER A 154 3.38 -14.15 -5.58
CA SER A 154 3.17 -14.53 -6.96
C SER A 154 3.49 -13.32 -7.82
N CYS A 155 3.99 -13.55 -9.03
CA CYS A 155 4.45 -12.50 -9.94
C CYS A 155 3.76 -12.67 -11.28
N TYR A 156 3.20 -11.59 -11.81
CA TYR A 156 2.39 -11.57 -13.01
C TYR A 156 2.93 -10.55 -13.99
N THR A 157 3.06 -10.97 -15.25
CA THR A 157 3.30 -10.05 -16.36
C THR A 157 1.99 -9.35 -16.68
N VAL A 158 2.02 -8.03 -16.68
CA VAL A 158 0.86 -7.23 -17.06
C VAL A 158 0.97 -6.86 -18.53
N SER A 159 -0.11 -7.09 -19.28
CA SER A 159 -0.15 -6.81 -20.71
C SER A 159 -0.93 -5.53 -21.01
N GLY A 160 -0.59 -4.88 -22.13
CA GLY A 160 -1.21 -3.64 -22.57
C GLY A 160 -0.29 -2.42 -22.42
N PRO A 161 -0.81 -1.21 -22.68
CA PRO A 161 -0.07 0.03 -22.45
C PRO A 161 0.25 0.17 -20.95
N CYS A 162 1.42 0.73 -20.64
CA CYS A 162 1.87 0.95 -19.27
C CYS A 162 1.96 2.47 -19.02
N PRO A 163 1.56 2.98 -17.84
CA PRO A 163 1.74 4.39 -17.56
C PRO A 163 3.24 4.74 -17.46
N ASP A 164 3.64 5.82 -18.13
CA ASP A 164 5.00 6.37 -18.03
C ASP A 164 5.27 6.95 -16.61
N ALA A 165 4.19 7.41 -15.94
CA ALA A 165 4.23 7.97 -14.61
C ALA A 165 4.21 6.89 -13.53
N MET A 166 5.40 6.50 -13.06
CA MET A 166 5.56 5.48 -12.02
C MET A 166 6.03 6.04 -10.66
N PHE A 167 6.31 7.35 -10.57
CA PHE A 167 6.80 7.98 -9.35
C PHE A 167 5.75 8.89 -8.73
N GLY A 168 5.59 8.84 -7.40
CA GLY A 168 4.66 9.71 -6.68
C GLY A 168 3.17 9.46 -6.98
N SER A 169 2.86 8.42 -7.76
CA SER A 169 1.50 7.96 -8.02
C SER A 169 0.83 7.47 -6.73
N THR A 170 -0.49 7.45 -6.75
CA THR A 170 -1.29 6.85 -5.67
C THR A 170 -2.06 5.65 -6.20
N THR A 171 -2.43 4.72 -5.31
CA THR A 171 -3.14 3.51 -5.68
C THR A 171 -4.23 3.14 -4.68
N THR A 172 -5.24 2.42 -5.17
CA THR A 172 -6.25 1.72 -4.38
C THR A 172 -6.79 0.53 -5.17
N ILE A 173 -7.43 -0.41 -4.49
CA ILE A 173 -8.22 -1.46 -5.15
C ILE A 173 -9.70 -1.19 -4.94
N PHE A 174 -10.48 -1.34 -6.00
CA PHE A 174 -11.94 -1.24 -5.95
C PHE A 174 -12.56 -2.12 -7.04
N GLU A 175 -13.57 -2.93 -6.69
CA GLU A 175 -14.33 -3.78 -7.63
C GLU A 175 -13.44 -4.66 -8.53
N GLY A 176 -12.39 -5.27 -7.97
CA GLY A 176 -11.48 -6.16 -8.73
C GLY A 176 -10.42 -5.45 -9.58
N PHE A 177 -10.33 -4.12 -9.52
CA PHE A 177 -9.34 -3.35 -10.25
C PHE A 177 -8.32 -2.68 -9.33
N PHE A 178 -7.05 -2.76 -9.68
CA PHE A 178 -5.97 -1.99 -9.08
C PHE A 178 -5.83 -0.66 -9.83
N TYR A 179 -6.26 0.43 -9.20
CA TYR A 179 -6.21 1.76 -9.78
C TYR A 179 -4.87 2.44 -9.49
N VAL A 180 -4.35 3.16 -10.48
CA VAL A 180 -3.16 4.01 -10.37
C VAL A 180 -3.54 5.39 -10.87
N TYR A 181 -3.36 6.40 -10.03
CA TYR A 181 -3.67 7.77 -10.39
C TYR A 181 -2.43 8.66 -10.34
N ALA A 182 -2.28 9.45 -11.40
CA ALA A 182 -1.26 10.47 -11.57
C ALA A 182 0.18 9.94 -11.42
N GLY A 183 1.12 10.85 -11.38
CA GLY A 183 2.52 10.59 -11.03
C GLY A 183 3.46 11.41 -11.87
N THR A 184 4.73 11.09 -11.77
CA THR A 184 5.80 11.71 -12.53
C THR A 184 6.57 10.61 -13.25
N ASP A 185 6.97 10.88 -14.48
CA ASP A 185 7.84 9.99 -15.25
C ASP A 185 9.33 10.23 -14.94
N ILE A 186 10.21 9.46 -15.60
CA ILE A 186 11.67 9.58 -15.44
C ILE A 186 12.23 10.94 -15.90
N ASN A 187 11.51 11.66 -16.76
CA ASN A 187 11.90 12.96 -17.30
C ASN A 187 11.41 14.12 -16.44
N GLY A 188 10.62 13.85 -15.39
CA GLY A 188 10.04 14.87 -14.52
C GLY A 188 8.70 15.42 -15.01
N MET A 189 8.09 14.84 -16.06
CA MET A 189 6.77 15.25 -16.51
C MET A 189 5.70 14.70 -15.58
N ILE A 190 4.76 15.57 -15.20
CA ILE A 190 3.63 15.20 -14.34
C ILE A 190 2.49 14.74 -15.23
N HIS A 191 1.93 13.58 -14.89
CA HIS A 191 0.76 13.00 -15.53
C HIS A 191 -0.40 12.98 -14.54
N ASP A 192 -1.62 13.17 -15.03
CA ASP A 192 -2.87 13.20 -14.25
C ASP A 192 -3.85 12.07 -14.65
N SER A 193 -3.41 11.16 -15.52
CA SER A 193 -4.25 10.07 -16.01
C SER A 193 -4.56 9.03 -14.94
N LEU A 194 -5.75 8.43 -15.05
CA LEU A 194 -6.18 7.30 -14.24
C LEU A 194 -5.99 6.00 -15.03
N TRP A 195 -5.33 5.04 -14.40
CA TRP A 195 -5.07 3.72 -14.96
C TRP A 195 -5.70 2.67 -14.07
N GLN A 196 -6.07 1.53 -14.66
CA GLN A 196 -6.54 0.38 -13.92
C GLN A 196 -5.89 -0.90 -14.42
N ILE A 197 -5.62 -1.82 -13.50
CA ILE A 197 -5.19 -3.19 -13.80
C ILE A 197 -6.32 -4.12 -13.37
N ASP A 198 -6.86 -4.88 -14.31
CA ASP A 198 -7.81 -5.97 -14.03
C ASP A 198 -7.08 -7.08 -13.28
N LEU A 199 -7.48 -7.35 -12.03
CA LEU A 199 -6.83 -8.35 -11.18
C LEU A 199 -7.21 -9.79 -11.55
N ASP A 200 -8.36 -10.00 -12.21
CA ASP A 200 -8.82 -11.32 -12.65
C ASP A 200 -8.08 -11.76 -13.93
N HIS A 201 -7.79 -10.81 -14.83
CA HIS A 201 -7.19 -11.08 -16.14
C HIS A 201 -5.77 -10.53 -16.34
N CYS A 202 -5.21 -9.81 -15.36
CA CYS A 202 -3.89 -9.17 -15.41
C CYS A 202 -3.65 -8.34 -16.69
N LYS A 203 -4.58 -7.43 -17.02
CA LYS A 203 -4.50 -6.49 -18.16
C LYS A 203 -4.57 -5.03 -17.68
N ILE A 204 -3.76 -4.13 -18.26
CA ILE A 204 -3.84 -2.68 -17.99
C ILE A 204 -4.77 -1.98 -19.00
N PHE A 205 -5.61 -1.08 -18.49
CA PHE A 205 -6.42 -0.16 -19.29
C PHE A 205 -6.21 1.29 -18.82
N ALA A 206 -6.08 2.23 -19.77
CA ALA A 206 -6.07 3.66 -19.51
C ALA A 206 -7.51 4.20 -19.50
N LEU A 207 -7.87 4.97 -18.48
CA LEU A 207 -9.13 5.70 -18.42
C LEU A 207 -8.80 7.19 -18.35
N TRP A 208 -8.94 7.86 -19.50
CA TRP A 208 -8.80 9.31 -19.72
C TRP A 208 -7.36 9.86 -19.76
N ALA A 209 -7.01 10.43 -20.92
CA ALA A 209 -5.95 11.42 -21.10
C ALA A 209 -6.59 12.63 -21.75
N TYR A 210 -6.41 13.83 -21.20
CA TYR A 210 -6.85 15.06 -21.87
C TYR A 210 -5.98 15.27 -23.11
N THR A 211 -6.61 15.33 -24.29
CA THR A 211 -6.05 15.88 -25.53
C THR A 211 -5.91 17.39 -25.44
#